data_AF-A0A5N6KU26-F1
#
_entry.id   AF-A0A5N6KU26-F1
#
_cell.length_a   1.000
_cell.length_b   1.000
_cell.length_c   1.000
_cell.angle_alpha   90.00
_cell.angle_beta   90.00
_cell.angle_gamma   90.00
#
_symmetry.space_group_name_H-M   'P 1'
#
loop_
_entity.id
_entity.type
_entity.pdbx_description
1 polymer ?
#
loop_
_entity_poly.entity_id
_entity_poly.type
_entity_poly.pdbx_seq_one_letter_code
_entity_poly.pdbx_strand_id
1 'polypeptide(L)'
;MPRIEELPDDFDTSLNLRDAPSPPQPSPAAPQSAAGIPSSMLDQVLPFPDSKLAPASTLPEGAASAAMPPAMANTRAHTSDEVIAMLNRTPLFMTQLDETDGKGGSNTELDALRALAYEGTRAQVADGFRERGNECVAERDWKNARDYYTRALDYLRGVGEEGRKAATNHGQTAVAAADGNGEGVAEPPSLAEKLEGKKGWTRRTKDGKLDGGEGEAQVDWADTRDAPPDWTPEQETALARGVEEKCCTNRALCNLELKNYRQCTLDCAQALLLNPRNVKAYYRSASALLQLDRLTEATDAINFCLSVDPTNAPAETLATKIQTRVEAVAKQEKLRKDREEKKRKELVTLQTAIKARGYAVNMTKNRPADVEDAEISLSDPLDASSELWLPVLLMYPTAAQTDLLKSVSEHDTLLQHLDYILPLPWDEKSEFGRGNAEQVELFADTISGGMVKVGKKVPMRDVLKGGKVVVADGLWRVYVVPKSKVTVWIEEMKKRKGRT
;
A
#
# COMPACT_ATOMS: atom_id res chain seq x y z
N MET A 1 14.89 28.86 23.80
CA MET A 1 13.76 29.76 23.50
C MET A 1 13.50 29.69 22.01
N PRO A 2 12.34 29.18 21.57
CA PRO A 2 12.04 29.07 20.14
C PRO A 2 11.79 30.46 19.55
N ARG A 3 12.46 30.75 18.44
CA ARG A 3 12.37 32.00 17.68
C ARG A 3 11.21 31.86 16.71
N ILE A 4 10.13 32.59 16.98
CA ILE A 4 8.95 32.70 16.11
C ILE A 4 9.31 33.77 15.06
N GLU A 5 9.35 33.39 13.79
CA GLU A 5 9.39 34.31 12.65
C GLU A 5 7.95 34.48 12.15
N GLU A 6 7.41 35.68 12.34
CA GLU A 6 6.11 36.11 11.84
C GLU A 6 6.21 36.51 10.35
N LEU A 7 5.18 36.17 9.58
CA LEU A 7 5.04 36.53 8.17
C LEU A 7 4.64 38.03 8.04
N PRO A 8 5.09 38.76 7.00
CA PRO A 8 4.72 40.16 6.79
C PRO A 8 3.25 40.37 6.39
N ASP A 9 2.57 41.27 7.11
CA ASP A 9 1.22 41.80 6.88
C ASP A 9 1.18 42.85 5.74
N ASP A 10 1.41 42.43 4.49
CA ASP A 10 1.35 43.33 3.32
C ASP A 10 0.37 42.82 2.24
N PHE A 11 -0.86 42.46 2.61
CA PHE A 11 -1.92 42.25 1.61
C PHE A 11 -3.32 42.62 2.11
N ASP A 12 -3.44 43.76 2.78
CA ASP A 12 -4.76 44.35 3.06
C ASP A 12 -4.66 45.87 3.05
N THR A 13 -4.68 46.48 1.87
CA THR A 13 -5.10 47.88 1.64
C THR A 13 -4.96 48.26 0.16
N SER A 14 -5.94 47.87 -0.67
CA SER A 14 -6.45 48.72 -1.78
C SER A 14 -7.44 47.94 -2.66
N LEU A 15 -8.69 47.85 -2.23
CA LEU A 15 -9.81 47.56 -3.13
C LEU A 15 -10.96 48.47 -2.73
N ASN A 16 -11.05 49.61 -3.42
CA ASN A 16 -12.15 50.55 -3.33
C ASN A 16 -13.42 49.89 -3.88
N LEU A 17 -14.26 49.40 -2.98
CA LEU A 17 -15.52 48.74 -3.29
C LEU A 17 -16.66 49.78 -3.35
N ARG A 18 -16.63 50.66 -4.36
CA ARG A 18 -17.73 51.57 -4.72
C ARG A 18 -17.48 52.17 -6.10
N ASP A 19 -17.77 51.40 -7.15
CA ASP A 19 -18.18 51.92 -8.46
C ASP A 19 -18.70 50.74 -9.30
N ALA A 20 -20.01 50.74 -9.54
CA ALA A 20 -20.68 49.78 -10.43
C ALA A 20 -20.98 50.48 -11.76
N PRO A 21 -20.62 49.90 -12.93
CA PRO A 21 -21.06 50.43 -14.22
C PRO A 21 -22.55 50.16 -14.43
N SER A 22 -23.26 51.16 -14.95
CA SER A 22 -24.70 51.14 -15.21
C SER A 22 -25.09 50.18 -16.35
N PRO A 23 -26.29 49.59 -16.30
CA PRO A 23 -26.75 48.66 -17.33
C PRO A 23 -27.10 49.39 -18.63
N PRO A 24 -26.79 48.81 -19.81
CA PRO A 24 -27.10 49.41 -21.10
C PRO A 24 -28.61 49.41 -21.39
N GLN A 25 -29.08 50.54 -21.95
CA GLN A 25 -30.45 50.77 -22.41
C GLN A 25 -30.79 49.95 -23.68
N PRO A 26 -32.06 49.56 -23.88
CA PRO A 26 -32.50 48.85 -25.07
C PRO A 26 -32.90 49.80 -26.22
N SER A 27 -32.58 49.43 -27.46
CA SER A 27 -33.13 50.00 -28.71
C SER A 27 -32.95 48.98 -29.85
N PRO A 28 -33.71 49.03 -30.96
CA PRO A 28 -35.13 48.81 -31.13
C PRO A 28 -35.44 47.55 -31.99
N ALA A 29 -36.73 47.26 -32.13
CA ALA A 29 -37.35 46.09 -32.77
C ALA A 29 -37.04 45.86 -34.27
N ALA A 30 -37.05 44.57 -34.68
CA ALA A 30 -37.76 44.00 -35.85
C ALA A 30 -37.42 42.49 -36.02
N PRO A 31 -38.23 41.69 -36.75
CA PRO A 31 -39.67 41.62 -36.81
C PRO A 31 -40.19 40.25 -36.31
N GLN A 32 -41.47 40.24 -35.95
CA GLN A 32 -42.25 39.06 -35.64
C GLN A 32 -42.36 38.14 -36.86
N SER A 33 -41.99 36.87 -36.72
CA SER A 33 -42.60 35.80 -37.51
C SER A 33 -43.10 34.73 -36.55
N ALA A 34 -44.42 34.70 -36.43
CA ALA A 34 -45.16 33.74 -35.65
C ALA A 34 -45.09 32.37 -36.33
N ALA A 35 -44.47 31.39 -35.66
CA ALA A 35 -44.81 29.99 -35.81
C ALA A 35 -45.26 29.53 -34.42
N GLY A 36 -46.58 29.53 -34.22
CA GLY A 36 -47.19 29.10 -32.98
C GLY A 36 -46.86 27.65 -32.69
N ILE A 37 -46.33 27.39 -31.49
CA ILE A 37 -46.36 26.05 -30.92
C ILE A 37 -47.84 25.74 -30.68
N PRO A 38 -48.40 24.65 -31.24
CA PRO A 38 -49.79 24.29 -30.96
C PRO A 38 -49.97 24.07 -29.46
N SER A 39 -51.08 24.57 -28.90
CA SER A 39 -51.41 24.55 -27.47
C SER A 39 -51.41 23.16 -26.82
N SER A 40 -51.24 22.08 -27.58
CA SER A 40 -51.15 20.71 -27.08
C SER A 40 -49.79 20.32 -26.48
N MET A 41 -48.71 21.09 -26.73
CA MET A 41 -47.39 20.78 -26.14
C MET A 41 -47.22 21.33 -24.72
N LEU A 42 -47.96 22.37 -24.33
CA LEU A 42 -47.83 22.98 -23.01
C LEU A 42 -48.61 22.21 -21.92
N ASP A 43 -49.65 21.47 -22.32
CA ASP A 43 -50.45 20.63 -21.41
C ASP A 43 -49.72 19.35 -20.95
N GLN A 44 -48.57 19.00 -21.54
CA GLN A 44 -47.80 17.80 -21.17
C GLN A 44 -46.64 18.08 -20.18
N VAL A 45 -46.44 19.33 -19.75
CA VAL A 45 -45.22 19.77 -19.02
C VAL A 45 -45.49 20.14 -17.55
N LEU A 46 -46.69 19.88 -17.02
CA LEU A 46 -47.01 20.16 -15.61
C LEU A 46 -47.25 18.89 -14.79
N PRO A 47 -46.73 18.80 -13.55
CA PRO A 47 -46.58 17.56 -12.79
C PRO A 47 -47.85 17.18 -12.02
N PHE A 48 -49.03 17.44 -12.57
CA PHE A 48 -50.30 17.15 -11.91
C PHE A 48 -51.00 15.98 -12.62
N PRO A 49 -51.10 14.80 -11.98
CA PRO A 49 -51.72 13.63 -12.61
C PRO A 49 -53.22 13.86 -12.82
N ASP A 50 -53.71 13.56 -14.03
CA ASP A 50 -55.15 13.53 -14.33
C ASP A 50 -55.83 12.41 -13.54
N SER A 51 -56.43 12.75 -12.40
CA SER A 51 -57.26 11.82 -11.64
C SER A 51 -58.68 11.76 -12.24
N LYS A 52 -59.11 10.55 -12.59
CA LYS A 52 -60.45 10.26 -13.12
C LYS A 52 -61.54 10.74 -12.15
N LEU A 53 -62.42 11.59 -12.67
CA LEU A 53 -63.76 11.99 -12.22
C LEU A 53 -64.37 11.21 -11.03
N ALA A 54 -64.70 11.96 -9.97
CA ALA A 54 -65.83 11.70 -9.07
C ALA A 54 -66.54 13.04 -8.73
N PRO A 55 -67.87 13.05 -8.50
CA PRO A 55 -68.70 14.22 -8.78
C PRO A 55 -68.67 15.27 -7.66
N ALA A 56 -68.98 16.50 -8.08
CA ALA A 56 -69.04 17.71 -7.29
C ALA A 56 -69.83 17.56 -5.98
N SER A 57 -69.19 17.88 -4.85
CA SER A 57 -69.87 18.28 -3.62
C SER A 57 -69.21 19.54 -3.04
N THR A 58 -69.84 20.67 -3.34
CA THR A 58 -70.02 21.86 -2.47
C THR A 58 -68.89 22.26 -1.52
N LEU A 59 -68.19 23.35 -1.84
CA LEU A 59 -67.48 24.19 -0.87
C LEU A 59 -68.41 25.32 -0.38
N PRO A 60 -68.28 25.80 0.87
CA PRO A 60 -68.79 27.12 1.23
C PRO A 60 -67.80 28.20 0.79
N GLU A 61 -68.36 29.30 0.29
CA GLU A 61 -67.67 30.48 -0.24
C GLU A 61 -66.84 31.22 0.82
N GLY A 62 -65.66 31.68 0.42
CA GLY A 62 -64.98 32.79 1.11
C GLY A 62 -63.45 32.73 1.11
N ALA A 63 -62.81 33.14 0.01
CA ALA A 63 -61.52 33.87 0.03
C ALA A 63 -61.16 34.31 -1.41
N ALA A 64 -60.89 35.60 -1.58
CA ALA A 64 -60.43 36.17 -2.83
C ALA A 64 -58.99 35.70 -3.14
N SER A 65 -58.79 35.07 -4.29
CA SER A 65 -57.46 34.88 -4.89
C SER A 65 -57.55 35.04 -6.40
N ALA A 66 -56.59 35.76 -6.98
CA ALA A 66 -56.49 36.00 -8.42
C ALA A 66 -56.60 34.70 -9.25
N ALA A 67 -57.26 34.77 -10.40
CA ALA A 67 -57.42 33.64 -11.30
C ALA A 67 -56.05 33.18 -11.84
N MET A 68 -55.61 32.00 -11.41
CA MET A 68 -54.39 31.35 -11.93
C MET A 68 -54.57 30.89 -13.39
N PRO A 69 -53.48 30.78 -14.17
CA PRO A 69 -53.51 30.35 -15.57
C PRO A 69 -54.14 28.94 -15.74
N PRO A 70 -54.82 28.67 -16.86
CA PRO A 70 -55.62 27.46 -17.06
C PRO A 70 -54.83 26.15 -16.93
N ALA A 71 -53.51 26.19 -17.19
CA ALA A 71 -52.61 25.03 -17.06
C ALA A 71 -52.42 24.56 -15.59
N MET A 72 -52.73 25.40 -14.59
CA MET A 72 -52.61 25.07 -13.16
C MET A 72 -53.94 24.61 -12.54
N ALA A 73 -54.97 24.29 -13.33
CA ALA A 73 -56.29 23.93 -12.84
C ALA A 73 -56.30 22.65 -11.97
N ASN A 74 -55.42 21.68 -12.26
CA ASN A 74 -55.28 20.43 -11.50
C ASN A 74 -54.62 20.61 -10.11
N THR A 75 -54.00 21.78 -9.83
CA THR A 75 -53.40 22.08 -8.52
C THR A 75 -54.45 22.32 -7.42
N ARG A 76 -55.72 22.58 -7.81
CA ARG A 76 -56.82 22.82 -6.87
C ARG A 76 -57.19 21.59 -6.03
N ALA A 77 -56.79 20.40 -6.46
CA ALA A 77 -57.03 19.15 -5.75
C ALA A 77 -55.96 18.81 -4.70
N HIS A 78 -54.84 19.54 -4.67
CA HIS A 78 -53.68 19.28 -3.83
C HIS A 78 -53.45 20.41 -2.83
N THR A 79 -53.03 20.05 -1.61
CA THR A 79 -52.68 21.05 -0.59
C THR A 79 -51.37 21.77 -0.95
N SER A 80 -51.12 22.97 -0.39
CA SER A 80 -49.91 23.76 -0.69
C SER A 80 -48.62 22.97 -0.48
N ASP A 81 -48.59 22.12 0.54
CA ASP A 81 -47.42 21.33 0.91
C ASP A 81 -47.20 20.16 -0.08
N GLU A 82 -48.27 19.59 -0.64
CA GLU A 82 -48.19 18.57 -1.68
C GLU A 82 -47.68 19.13 -3.01
N VAL A 83 -48.09 20.36 -3.37
CA VAL A 83 -47.62 21.03 -4.59
C VAL A 83 -46.13 21.36 -4.49
N ILE A 84 -45.65 21.79 -3.32
CA ILE A 84 -44.22 22.03 -3.08
C ILE A 84 -43.43 20.72 -3.13
N ALA A 85 -43.98 19.63 -2.60
CA ALA A 85 -43.35 18.31 -2.68
C ALA A 85 -43.25 17.80 -4.13
N MET A 86 -44.27 18.06 -4.96
CA MET A 86 -44.24 17.73 -6.40
C MET A 86 -43.25 18.60 -7.18
N LEU A 87 -43.15 19.90 -6.87
CA LEU A 87 -42.15 20.77 -7.49
C LEU A 87 -40.72 20.34 -7.13
N ASN A 88 -40.45 20.07 -5.85
CA ASN A 88 -39.16 19.57 -5.39
C ASN A 88 -38.79 18.18 -5.95
N ARG A 89 -39.71 17.53 -6.68
CA ARG A 89 -39.50 16.27 -7.40
C ARG A 89 -39.20 16.46 -8.89
N THR A 90 -39.39 17.64 -9.44
CA THR A 90 -39.04 17.91 -10.83
C THR A 90 -37.58 18.32 -10.90
N PRO A 91 -36.73 17.72 -11.75
CA PRO A 91 -35.27 17.92 -11.76
C PRO A 91 -34.82 19.38 -11.81
N LEU A 92 -35.64 20.25 -12.39
CA LEU A 92 -35.40 21.69 -12.51
C LEU A 92 -35.54 22.44 -11.17
N PHE A 93 -36.31 21.90 -10.23
CA PHE A 93 -36.61 22.52 -8.92
C PHE A 93 -36.23 21.60 -7.73
N MET A 94 -35.57 20.48 -7.98
CA MET A 94 -35.09 19.56 -6.93
C MET A 94 -34.04 20.22 -6.06
N THR A 95 -34.27 20.20 -4.73
CA THR A 95 -33.26 20.55 -3.72
C THR A 95 -32.52 19.32 -3.18
N GLN A 96 -33.08 18.11 -3.37
CA GLN A 96 -32.50 16.82 -3.01
C GLN A 96 -32.78 15.80 -4.12
N LEU A 97 -31.85 14.86 -4.35
CA LEU A 97 -31.96 13.84 -5.39
C LEU A 97 -32.94 12.73 -4.96
N ASP A 98 -34.21 12.81 -5.38
CA ASP A 98 -35.20 11.73 -5.21
C ASP A 98 -35.34 10.94 -6.52
N GLU A 99 -34.82 9.70 -6.53
CA GLU A 99 -34.84 8.81 -7.69
C GLU A 99 -36.22 8.19 -7.96
N THR A 100 -37.19 8.41 -7.07
CA THR A 100 -38.47 7.70 -7.12
C THR A 100 -39.60 8.49 -7.77
N ASP A 101 -40.69 7.78 -8.06
CA ASP A 101 -42.10 8.13 -8.31
C ASP A 101 -42.89 8.89 -7.24
N GLY A 102 -42.44 8.75 -5.98
CA GLY A 102 -43.24 8.98 -4.77
C GLY A 102 -44.27 7.86 -4.54
N LYS A 103 -44.47 7.04 -5.57
CA LYS A 103 -45.19 5.76 -5.59
C LYS A 103 -44.26 4.58 -5.94
N GLY A 104 -42.96 4.71 -5.64
CA GLY A 104 -41.98 3.62 -5.80
C GLY A 104 -41.58 3.24 -7.23
N GLY A 105 -41.92 4.03 -8.25
CA GLY A 105 -41.35 3.92 -9.61
C GLY A 105 -40.03 4.67 -9.74
N SER A 106 -39.32 4.58 -10.88
CA SER A 106 -38.17 5.47 -11.18
C SER A 106 -38.69 6.78 -11.76
N ASN A 107 -38.07 7.90 -11.37
CA ASN A 107 -38.43 9.21 -11.89
C ASN A 107 -38.10 9.30 -13.39
N THR A 108 -39.13 9.24 -14.24
CA THR A 108 -38.97 9.21 -15.69
C THR A 108 -38.26 10.44 -16.25
N GLU A 109 -38.37 11.59 -15.57
CA GLU A 109 -37.73 12.84 -15.98
C GLU A 109 -36.23 12.84 -15.65
N LEU A 110 -35.85 12.29 -14.49
CA LEU A 110 -34.45 12.03 -14.16
C LEU A 110 -33.84 10.98 -15.09
N ASP A 111 -34.59 9.93 -15.44
CA ASP A 111 -34.14 8.92 -16.38
C ASP A 111 -33.99 9.47 -17.81
N ALA A 112 -34.87 10.40 -18.23
CA ALA A 112 -34.74 11.11 -19.50
C ALA A 112 -33.52 12.04 -19.52
N LEU A 113 -33.23 12.77 -18.43
CA LEU A 113 -32.02 13.58 -18.30
C LEU A 113 -30.74 12.73 -18.23
N ARG A 114 -30.80 11.57 -17.57
CA ARG A 114 -29.72 10.58 -17.60
C ARG A 114 -29.50 10.08 -19.02
N ALA A 115 -30.57 9.78 -19.77
CA ALA A 115 -30.48 9.37 -21.17
C ALA A 115 -29.85 10.46 -22.04
N LEU A 116 -30.24 11.73 -21.87
CA LEU A 116 -29.63 12.89 -22.53
C LEU A 116 -28.13 13.00 -22.24
N ALA A 117 -27.69 12.70 -21.01
CA ALA A 117 -26.27 12.68 -20.66
C ALA A 117 -25.47 11.55 -21.34
N TYR A 118 -26.14 10.56 -21.93
CA TYR A 118 -25.56 9.48 -22.73
C TYR A 118 -25.89 9.60 -24.23
N GLU A 119 -26.41 10.74 -24.68
CA GLU A 119 -26.65 10.99 -26.11
C GLU A 119 -25.32 11.28 -26.83
N GLY A 120 -25.00 10.47 -27.84
CA GLY A 120 -23.81 10.62 -28.68
C GLY A 120 -23.13 9.30 -29.00
N THR A 121 -22.09 9.37 -29.85
CA THR A 121 -21.21 8.21 -30.10
C THR A 121 -20.49 7.80 -28.82
N ARG A 122 -20.05 6.55 -28.76
CA ARG A 122 -19.44 6.02 -27.54
C ARG A 122 -18.21 6.82 -27.10
N ALA A 123 -17.45 7.26 -28.10
CA ALA A 123 -16.25 8.07 -27.89
C ALA A 123 -16.59 9.49 -27.38
N GLN A 124 -17.66 10.12 -27.87
CA GLN A 124 -18.07 11.47 -27.45
C GLN A 124 -18.53 11.52 -25.99
N VAL A 125 -19.35 10.55 -25.57
CA VAL A 125 -19.80 10.47 -24.17
C VAL A 125 -18.62 10.23 -23.22
N ALA A 126 -17.68 9.36 -23.61
CA ALA A 126 -16.45 9.15 -22.84
C ALA A 126 -15.58 10.41 -22.78
N ASP A 127 -15.55 11.20 -23.84
CA ASP A 127 -14.83 12.48 -23.88
C ASP A 127 -15.48 13.51 -22.94
N GLY A 128 -16.81 13.58 -22.87
CA GLY A 128 -17.51 14.41 -21.90
C GLY A 128 -17.19 14.05 -20.45
N PHE A 129 -17.09 12.75 -20.12
CA PHE A 129 -16.62 12.33 -18.79
C PHE A 129 -15.15 12.70 -18.54
N ARG A 130 -14.30 12.66 -19.58
CA ARG A 130 -12.89 13.10 -19.48
C ARG A 130 -12.81 14.60 -19.20
N GLU A 131 -13.64 15.42 -19.83
CA GLU A 131 -13.66 16.87 -19.61
C GLU A 131 -14.04 17.24 -18.19
N ARG A 132 -15.14 16.67 -17.67
CA ARG A 132 -15.52 16.81 -16.25
C ARG A 132 -14.41 16.34 -15.31
N GLY A 133 -13.73 15.23 -15.67
CA GLY A 133 -12.56 14.75 -14.93
C GLY A 133 -11.40 15.75 -14.93
N ASN A 134 -11.17 16.49 -16.02
CA ASN A 134 -10.13 17.51 -16.10
C ASN A 134 -10.48 18.74 -15.25
N GLU A 135 -11.76 19.13 -15.19
CA GLU A 135 -12.24 20.20 -14.31
C GLU A 135 -11.97 19.85 -12.84
N CYS A 136 -12.31 18.64 -12.41
CA CYS A 136 -11.97 18.17 -11.06
C CYS A 136 -10.44 18.14 -10.81
N VAL A 137 -9.63 17.82 -11.82
CA VAL A 137 -8.16 17.90 -11.70
C VAL A 137 -7.69 19.34 -11.51
N ALA A 138 -8.32 20.31 -12.20
CA ALA A 138 -8.02 21.72 -12.02
C ALA A 138 -8.38 22.20 -10.60
N GLU A 139 -9.48 21.69 -10.04
CA GLU A 139 -9.89 21.92 -8.65
C GLU A 139 -9.06 21.13 -7.61
N ARG A 140 -8.15 20.25 -8.06
CA ARG A 140 -7.32 19.35 -7.24
C ARG A 140 -8.10 18.26 -6.51
N ASP A 141 -9.31 17.97 -6.96
CA ASP A 141 -10.17 16.89 -6.49
C ASP A 141 -9.83 15.55 -7.16
N TRP A 142 -8.69 14.97 -6.76
CA TRP A 142 -8.13 13.77 -7.37
C TRP A 142 -9.02 12.51 -7.27
N LYS A 143 -9.84 12.41 -6.22
CA LYS A 143 -10.74 11.27 -6.00
C LYS A 143 -11.88 11.27 -7.00
N ASN A 144 -12.58 12.41 -7.11
CA ASN A 144 -13.69 12.58 -8.04
C ASN A 144 -13.20 12.46 -9.49
N ALA A 145 -12.05 13.08 -9.81
CA ALA A 145 -11.42 12.98 -11.12
C ALA A 145 -11.14 11.51 -11.52
N ARG A 146 -10.54 10.71 -10.62
CA ARG A 146 -10.29 9.28 -10.86
C ARG A 146 -11.58 8.53 -11.17
N ASP A 147 -12.66 8.82 -10.46
CA ASP A 147 -13.94 8.15 -10.62
C ASP A 147 -14.59 8.52 -11.97
N TYR A 148 -14.50 9.78 -12.41
CA TYR A 148 -14.93 10.21 -13.74
C TYR A 148 -14.13 9.53 -14.86
N TYR A 149 -12.80 9.44 -14.75
CA TYR A 149 -12.00 8.71 -15.75
C TYR A 149 -12.31 7.21 -15.75
N THR A 150 -12.60 6.63 -14.58
CA THR A 150 -13.00 5.23 -14.49
C THR A 150 -14.37 5.01 -15.16
N ARG A 151 -15.31 5.95 -15.01
CA ARG A 151 -16.58 5.94 -15.74
C ARG A 151 -16.40 6.02 -17.25
N ALA A 152 -15.52 6.91 -17.72
CA ALA A 152 -15.19 7.01 -19.14
C ALA A 152 -14.64 5.68 -19.70
N LEU A 153 -13.70 5.05 -18.99
CA LEU A 153 -13.08 3.79 -19.42
C LEU A 153 -14.06 2.61 -19.40
N ASP A 154 -14.89 2.51 -18.38
CA ASP A 154 -15.90 1.45 -18.29
C ASP A 154 -16.95 1.59 -19.40
N TYR A 155 -17.35 2.82 -19.71
CA TYR A 155 -18.24 3.12 -20.83
C TYR A 155 -17.60 2.72 -22.17
N LEU A 156 -16.33 3.03 -22.39
CA LEU A 156 -15.56 2.61 -23.58
C LEU A 156 -15.35 1.08 -23.67
N ARG A 157 -15.35 0.36 -22.55
CA ARG A 157 -15.17 -1.11 -22.50
C ARG A 157 -16.47 -1.89 -22.54
N GLY A 158 -17.59 -1.27 -22.13
CA GLY A 158 -18.94 -1.84 -22.30
C GLY A 158 -19.38 -2.61 -21.07
N VAL A 159 -18.70 -2.34 -19.96
CA VAL A 159 -19.10 -2.79 -18.64
C VAL A 159 -20.22 -1.83 -18.22
N GLY A 160 -21.47 -2.19 -18.53
CA GLY A 160 -22.63 -1.49 -17.99
C GLY A 160 -22.61 -1.47 -16.47
N GLU A 161 -23.38 -0.57 -15.84
CA GLU A 161 -23.40 -0.37 -14.38
C GLU A 161 -23.61 -1.66 -13.57
N GLU A 162 -24.25 -2.67 -14.16
CA GLU A 162 -24.44 -4.01 -13.57
C GLU A 162 -23.12 -4.80 -13.41
N GLY A 163 -22.19 -4.68 -14.36
CA GLY A 163 -20.87 -5.33 -14.27
C GLY A 163 -19.97 -4.71 -13.20
N ARG A 164 -20.14 -3.41 -12.93
CA ARG A 164 -19.39 -2.71 -11.86
C ARG A 164 -19.83 -3.19 -10.48
N LYS A 165 -21.14 -3.38 -10.25
CA LYS A 165 -21.69 -3.94 -8.99
C LYS A 165 -21.22 -5.39 -8.74
N ALA A 166 -21.01 -6.18 -9.79
CA ALA A 166 -20.47 -7.53 -9.68
C ALA A 166 -18.96 -7.54 -9.32
N ALA A 167 -18.18 -6.62 -9.88
CA ALA A 167 -16.75 -6.49 -9.60
C ALA A 167 -16.45 -5.96 -8.18
N THR A 168 -17.23 -5.01 -7.66
CA THR A 168 -17.11 -4.54 -6.26
C THR A 168 -17.48 -5.62 -5.24
N ASN A 169 -18.47 -6.48 -5.53
CA ASN A 169 -18.80 -7.62 -4.67
C ASN A 169 -17.72 -8.72 -4.67
N HIS A 170 -17.05 -8.96 -5.79
CA HIS A 170 -15.90 -9.89 -5.84
C HIS A 170 -14.64 -9.33 -5.15
N GLY A 171 -14.46 -8.01 -5.11
CA GLY A 171 -13.38 -7.36 -4.37
C GLY A 171 -13.55 -7.43 -2.85
N GLN A 172 -14.78 -7.36 -2.33
CA GLN A 172 -15.06 -7.47 -0.89
C GLN A 172 -14.98 -8.91 -0.36
N THR A 173 -15.28 -9.90 -1.18
CA THR A 173 -15.16 -11.33 -0.80
C THR A 173 -13.70 -11.82 -0.77
N ALA A 174 -12.81 -11.19 -1.52
CA ALA A 174 -11.38 -11.52 -1.51
C ALA A 174 -10.62 -10.96 -0.28
N VAL A 175 -11.08 -9.85 0.32
CA VAL A 175 -10.45 -9.27 1.52
C VAL A 175 -10.84 -10.04 2.80
N ALA A 176 -11.94 -10.78 2.78
CA ALA A 176 -12.39 -11.61 3.90
C ALA A 176 -11.69 -12.99 3.98
N ALA A 177 -10.87 -13.36 3.00
CA ALA A 177 -10.20 -14.66 2.92
C ALA A 177 -8.71 -14.64 3.32
N ALA A 178 -8.23 -13.56 3.93
CA ALA A 178 -6.81 -13.36 4.26
C ALA A 178 -6.44 -13.58 5.74
N ASP A 179 -7.32 -14.16 6.56
CA ASP A 179 -7.01 -14.63 7.92
C ASP A 179 -7.32 -16.13 8.05
N GLY A 180 -6.30 -16.97 7.82
CA GLY A 180 -6.42 -18.42 7.98
C GLY A 180 -5.25 -19.20 7.38
N ASN A 181 -4.26 -19.49 8.22
CA ASN A 181 -3.05 -20.26 7.93
C ASN A 181 -3.36 -21.76 7.66
N GLY A 182 -2.68 -22.40 6.69
CA GLY A 182 -2.70 -23.88 6.55
C GLY A 182 -2.36 -24.44 5.16
N GLU A 183 -1.11 -24.88 5.02
CA GLU A 183 -0.40 -25.60 3.96
C GLU A 183 -1.20 -26.51 2.98
N GLY A 184 -0.81 -26.47 1.69
CA GLY A 184 -1.17 -27.48 0.69
C GLY A 184 -0.73 -27.11 -0.73
N VAL A 185 0.40 -27.66 -1.17
CA VAL A 185 0.96 -27.51 -2.53
C VAL A 185 0.04 -28.16 -3.57
N ALA A 186 -0.40 -27.41 -4.58
CA ALA A 186 -0.95 -27.97 -5.83
C ALA A 186 -0.70 -27.03 -7.03
N GLU A 187 -0.06 -27.56 -8.07
CA GLU A 187 0.21 -26.91 -9.36
C GLU A 187 -1.10 -26.63 -10.15
N PRO A 188 -1.14 -25.59 -11.01
CA PRO A 188 -2.33 -25.27 -11.80
C PRO A 188 -2.49 -26.18 -13.05
N PRO A 189 -3.70 -26.68 -13.36
CA PRO A 189 -3.93 -27.46 -14.59
C PRO A 189 -4.06 -26.56 -15.83
N SER A 190 -3.58 -27.11 -16.95
CA SER A 190 -3.47 -26.50 -18.28
C SER A 190 -4.79 -26.33 -19.04
N LEU A 191 -4.73 -25.38 -19.98
CA LEU A 191 -5.79 -24.67 -20.71
C LEU A 191 -6.64 -25.46 -21.75
N ALA A 192 -6.83 -26.78 -21.65
CA ALA A 192 -7.30 -27.57 -22.80
C ALA A 192 -8.65 -28.32 -22.67
N GLU A 193 -9.46 -28.15 -21.62
CA GLU A 193 -10.62 -29.04 -21.43
C GLU A 193 -11.91 -28.35 -20.95
N LYS A 194 -12.35 -27.29 -21.63
CA LYS A 194 -13.69 -26.69 -21.44
C LYS A 194 -14.33 -26.21 -22.76
N LEU A 195 -14.35 -27.08 -23.76
CA LEU A 195 -15.20 -26.92 -24.94
C LEU A 195 -16.02 -28.18 -25.17
N GLU A 196 -16.90 -28.50 -24.22
CA GLU A 196 -18.06 -29.33 -24.52
C GLU A 196 -19.12 -29.13 -23.43
N GLY A 197 -20.30 -28.67 -23.84
CA GLY A 197 -21.49 -28.64 -23.00
C GLY A 197 -21.90 -27.27 -22.48
N LYS A 198 -22.66 -26.53 -23.31
CA LYS A 198 -23.95 -25.93 -22.90
C LYS A 198 -24.71 -25.37 -24.11
N LYS A 199 -25.68 -26.18 -24.56
CA LYS A 199 -26.87 -25.80 -25.35
C LYS A 199 -27.61 -24.70 -24.55
N GLY A 200 -28.07 -23.57 -25.10
CA GLY A 200 -29.02 -23.41 -26.20
C GLY A 200 -30.37 -22.98 -25.62
N TRP A 201 -30.74 -21.68 -25.69
CA TRP A 201 -32.08 -21.21 -25.34
C TRP A 201 -32.84 -20.87 -26.63
N THR A 202 -33.78 -21.72 -27.01
CA THR A 202 -34.69 -21.50 -28.15
C THR A 202 -36.05 -21.02 -27.66
N ARG A 203 -36.53 -19.91 -28.25
CA ARG A 203 -37.89 -19.36 -28.08
C ARG A 203 -38.89 -20.21 -28.88
N ARG A 204 -39.97 -20.62 -28.22
CA ARG A 204 -41.06 -21.44 -28.78
C ARG A 204 -42.05 -20.50 -29.50
N THR A 205 -42.37 -20.74 -30.76
CA THR A 205 -43.55 -20.17 -31.44
C THR A 205 -44.58 -21.27 -31.68
N LYS A 206 -45.86 -20.92 -31.50
CA LYS A 206 -47.01 -21.80 -31.69
C LYS A 206 -47.67 -21.50 -33.03
N ASP A 207 -48.05 -22.58 -33.70
CA ASP A 207 -49.06 -22.72 -34.75
C ASP A 207 -48.64 -22.28 -36.17
N GLY A 208 -48.55 -23.29 -37.04
CA GLY A 208 -48.21 -23.16 -38.44
C GLY A 208 -49.43 -23.01 -39.35
N LYS A 209 -49.24 -22.25 -40.42
CA LYS A 209 -49.87 -22.47 -41.72
C LYS A 209 -49.07 -21.73 -42.80
N LEU A 210 -48.67 -22.46 -43.84
CA LEU A 210 -48.06 -21.92 -45.04
C LEU A 210 -49.16 -21.30 -45.92
N ASP A 211 -48.95 -20.07 -46.37
CA ASP A 211 -49.40 -19.64 -47.69
C ASP A 211 -48.46 -18.56 -48.24
N GLY A 212 -48.14 -18.68 -49.52
CA GLY A 212 -47.27 -17.77 -50.24
C GLY A 212 -47.98 -16.46 -50.58
N GLY A 213 -47.22 -15.37 -50.55
CA GLY A 213 -47.68 -14.05 -50.97
C GLY A 213 -46.52 -13.07 -50.94
N GLU A 214 -45.94 -12.83 -52.11
CA GLU A 214 -45.01 -11.73 -52.39
C GLU A 214 -45.69 -10.39 -52.07
N GLY A 215 -45.03 -9.55 -51.29
CA GLY A 215 -45.52 -8.25 -50.88
C GLY A 215 -44.38 -7.41 -50.32
N GLU A 216 -43.60 -6.82 -51.23
CA GLU A 216 -42.63 -5.78 -50.90
C GLU A 216 -43.37 -4.56 -50.34
N ALA A 217 -43.37 -4.42 -49.02
CA ALA A 217 -43.73 -3.16 -48.38
C ALA A 217 -42.47 -2.30 -48.27
N GLN A 218 -42.22 -1.53 -49.33
CA GLN A 218 -41.28 -0.41 -49.32
C GLN A 218 -41.78 0.62 -48.30
N VAL A 219 -41.09 0.72 -47.17
CA VAL A 219 -41.26 1.83 -46.22
C VAL A 219 -40.21 2.88 -46.58
N ASP A 220 -40.66 3.93 -47.26
CA ASP A 220 -39.85 5.12 -47.57
C ASP A 220 -39.44 5.82 -46.27
N TRP A 221 -38.17 5.72 -45.91
CA TRP A 221 -37.53 6.56 -44.89
C TRP A 221 -36.96 7.85 -45.52
N ALA A 222 -37.82 8.62 -46.18
CA ALA A 222 -37.43 9.89 -46.78
C ALA A 222 -37.97 11.08 -45.97
N ASP A 223 -37.46 11.26 -44.75
CA ASP A 223 -37.38 12.59 -44.12
C ASP A 223 -36.32 12.61 -43.01
N THR A 224 -35.05 12.56 -43.39
CA THR A 224 -33.93 12.88 -42.50
C THR A 224 -33.40 14.27 -42.85
N ARG A 225 -34.13 15.30 -42.42
CA ARG A 225 -33.51 16.59 -42.13
C ARG A 225 -32.88 16.46 -40.73
N ASP A 226 -31.55 16.56 -40.71
CA ASP A 226 -30.65 16.51 -39.55
C ASP A 226 -30.19 15.12 -39.06
N ALA A 227 -29.61 14.32 -39.97
CA ALA A 227 -28.76 13.20 -39.55
C ALA A 227 -27.38 13.72 -39.08
N PRO A 228 -26.89 13.37 -37.87
CA PRO A 228 -25.53 13.68 -37.43
C PRO A 228 -24.51 13.06 -38.39
N PRO A 229 -23.30 13.63 -38.55
CA PRO A 229 -22.35 13.20 -39.57
C PRO A 229 -22.09 11.69 -39.46
N ASP A 230 -22.29 10.96 -40.55
CA ASP A 230 -22.10 9.50 -40.62
C ASP A 230 -20.61 9.15 -40.38
N TRP A 231 -20.23 9.00 -39.11
CA TRP A 231 -18.91 8.50 -38.74
C TRP A 231 -18.80 7.05 -39.21
N THR A 232 -17.70 6.71 -39.89
CA THR A 232 -17.41 5.30 -40.17
C THR A 232 -17.06 4.58 -38.87
N PRO A 233 -17.43 3.29 -38.69
CA PRO A 233 -17.10 2.52 -37.49
C PRO A 233 -15.59 2.49 -37.17
N GLU A 234 -14.74 2.58 -38.19
CA GLU A 234 -13.28 2.65 -38.06
C GLU A 234 -12.82 3.97 -37.44
N GLN A 235 -13.43 5.09 -37.82
CA GLN A 235 -13.12 6.40 -37.25
C GLN A 235 -13.60 6.50 -35.79
N GLU A 236 -14.77 5.95 -35.49
CA GLU A 236 -15.30 5.93 -34.11
C GLU A 236 -14.40 5.10 -33.19
N THR A 237 -13.95 3.93 -33.64
CA THR A 237 -13.03 3.08 -32.86
C THR A 237 -11.64 3.71 -32.69
N ALA A 238 -11.12 4.40 -33.70
CA ALA A 238 -9.87 5.16 -33.59
C ALA A 238 -10.00 6.32 -32.59
N LEU A 239 -11.11 7.06 -32.64
CA LEU A 239 -11.42 8.12 -31.68
C LEU A 239 -11.55 7.56 -30.26
N ALA A 240 -12.28 6.45 -30.09
CA ALA A 240 -12.44 5.76 -28.82
C ALA A 240 -11.08 5.33 -28.22
N ARG A 241 -10.16 4.78 -29.03
CA ARG A 241 -8.81 4.44 -28.58
C ARG A 241 -8.00 5.66 -28.14
N GLY A 242 -8.11 6.78 -28.87
CA GLY A 242 -7.45 8.03 -28.50
C GLY A 242 -8.00 8.64 -27.21
N VAL A 243 -9.31 8.52 -26.98
CA VAL A 243 -9.94 8.93 -25.70
C VAL A 243 -9.51 7.98 -24.58
N GLU A 244 -9.48 6.66 -24.82
CA GLU A 244 -9.02 5.66 -23.85
C GLU A 244 -7.58 5.93 -23.39
N GLU A 245 -6.66 6.22 -24.31
CA GLU A 245 -5.27 6.57 -24.01
C GLU A 245 -5.18 7.78 -23.06
N LYS A 246 -5.92 8.84 -23.38
CA LYS A 246 -5.94 10.08 -22.58
C LYS A 246 -6.54 9.82 -21.19
N CYS A 247 -7.64 9.07 -21.11
CA CYS A 247 -8.29 8.71 -19.85
C CYS A 247 -7.37 7.85 -18.96
N CYS A 248 -6.70 6.83 -19.50
CA CYS A 248 -5.73 6.01 -18.78
C CYS A 248 -4.56 6.87 -18.26
N THR A 249 -4.02 7.74 -19.10
CA THR A 249 -2.94 8.65 -18.74
C THR A 249 -3.37 9.58 -17.60
N ASN A 250 -4.54 10.22 -17.70
CA ASN A 250 -5.06 11.13 -16.67
C ASN A 250 -5.42 10.41 -15.37
N ARG A 251 -6.01 9.21 -15.43
CA ARG A 251 -6.25 8.37 -14.26
C ARG A 251 -4.95 8.00 -13.55
N ALA A 252 -3.89 7.71 -14.30
CA ALA A 252 -2.56 7.46 -13.74
C ALA A 252 -2.02 8.67 -12.96
N LEU A 253 -2.27 9.91 -13.43
CA LEU A 253 -1.90 11.11 -12.68
C LEU A 253 -2.65 11.21 -11.36
N CYS A 254 -3.97 11.01 -11.36
CA CYS A 254 -4.76 11.00 -10.13
C CYS A 254 -4.24 9.94 -9.15
N ASN A 255 -3.90 8.74 -9.65
CA ASN A 255 -3.33 7.67 -8.81
C ASN A 255 -1.93 8.00 -8.30
N LEU A 256 -1.12 8.75 -9.04
CA LEU A 256 0.18 9.24 -8.58
C LEU A 256 0.01 10.20 -7.39
N GLU A 257 -0.88 11.19 -7.52
CA GLU A 257 -1.17 12.19 -6.47
C GLU A 257 -1.82 11.56 -5.24
N LEU A 258 -2.67 10.55 -5.44
CA LEU A 258 -3.27 9.74 -4.36
C LEU A 258 -2.31 8.72 -3.74
N LYS A 259 -1.03 8.69 -4.16
CA LYS A 259 0.01 7.74 -3.70
C LYS A 259 -0.31 6.26 -3.95
N ASN A 260 -1.20 5.99 -4.90
CA ASN A 260 -1.55 4.63 -5.35
C ASN A 260 -0.60 4.19 -6.47
N TYR A 261 0.69 4.04 -6.16
CA TYR A 261 1.74 3.85 -7.16
C TYR A 261 1.59 2.58 -8.00
N ARG A 262 1.12 1.47 -7.41
CA ARG A 262 0.89 0.23 -8.16
C ARG A 262 -0.20 0.39 -9.22
N GLN A 263 -1.32 1.01 -8.87
CA GLN A 263 -2.40 1.28 -9.83
C GLN A 263 -1.95 2.27 -10.91
N CYS A 264 -1.16 3.29 -10.54
CA CYS A 264 -0.55 4.19 -11.50
C CYS A 264 0.30 3.45 -12.55
N THR A 265 1.13 2.47 -12.14
CA THR A 265 1.94 1.69 -13.09
C THR A 265 1.09 0.83 -14.04
N LEU A 266 -0.04 0.29 -13.56
CA LEU A 266 -0.97 -0.49 -14.40
C LEU A 266 -1.70 0.41 -15.40
N ASP A 267 -2.14 1.59 -14.97
CA ASP A 267 -2.78 2.58 -15.85
C ASP A 267 -1.81 3.09 -16.93
N CYS A 268 -0.54 3.31 -16.57
CA CYS A 268 0.50 3.66 -17.53
C CYS A 268 0.75 2.52 -18.51
N ALA A 269 0.78 1.27 -18.06
CA ALA A 269 0.93 0.12 -18.95
C ALA A 269 -0.25 0.02 -19.94
N GLN A 270 -1.48 0.25 -19.49
CA GLN A 270 -2.66 0.31 -20.39
C GLN A 270 -2.55 1.43 -21.42
N ALA A 271 -2.09 2.62 -21.01
CA ALA A 271 -1.86 3.73 -21.95
C ALA A 271 -0.76 3.41 -22.99
N LEU A 272 0.32 2.75 -22.56
CA LEU A 272 1.44 2.36 -23.43
C LEU A 272 1.08 1.24 -24.42
N LEU A 273 0.13 0.36 -24.07
CA LEU A 273 -0.41 -0.64 -25.01
C LEU A 273 -1.17 0.03 -26.17
N LEU A 274 -1.82 1.17 -25.92
CA LEU A 274 -2.52 1.94 -26.94
C LEU A 274 -1.56 2.82 -27.74
N ASN A 275 -0.67 3.54 -27.04
CA ASN A 275 0.33 4.41 -27.64
C ASN A 275 1.72 4.20 -27.00
N PRO A 276 2.60 3.42 -27.65
CA PRO A 276 3.94 3.15 -27.13
C PRO A 276 4.87 4.36 -27.06
N ARG A 277 4.52 5.48 -27.69
CA ARG A 277 5.32 6.73 -27.74
C ARG A 277 4.81 7.81 -26.78
N ASN A 278 3.93 7.47 -25.84
CA ASN A 278 3.41 8.44 -24.89
C ASN A 278 4.43 8.76 -23.78
N VAL A 279 5.10 9.92 -23.91
CA VAL A 279 6.09 10.44 -22.97
C VAL A 279 5.52 10.62 -21.55
N LYS A 280 4.27 11.06 -21.42
CA LYS A 280 3.63 11.33 -20.12
C LYS A 280 3.41 10.04 -19.33
N ALA A 281 3.05 8.95 -20.03
CA ALA A 281 2.87 7.64 -19.40
C ALA A 281 4.20 7.10 -18.85
N TYR A 282 5.29 7.17 -19.63
CA TYR A 282 6.62 6.79 -19.14
C TYR A 282 7.07 7.62 -17.94
N TYR A 283 6.96 8.95 -18.02
CA TYR A 283 7.34 9.85 -16.92
C TYR A 283 6.58 9.55 -15.62
N ARG A 284 5.25 9.35 -15.70
CA ARG A 284 4.40 9.00 -14.55
C ARG A 284 4.74 7.63 -14.00
N SER A 285 5.01 6.65 -14.86
CA SER A 285 5.44 5.31 -14.45
C SER A 285 6.79 5.33 -13.72
N ALA A 286 7.79 6.05 -14.24
CA ALA A 286 9.10 6.20 -13.61
C ALA A 286 8.99 6.89 -12.25
N SER A 287 8.14 7.91 -12.15
CA SER A 287 7.85 8.61 -10.88
C SER A 287 7.24 7.67 -9.85
N ALA A 288 6.26 6.85 -10.25
CA ALA A 288 5.63 5.86 -9.38
C ALA A 288 6.60 4.74 -8.95
N LEU A 289 7.45 4.27 -9.88
CA LEU A 289 8.44 3.23 -9.62
C LEU A 289 9.56 3.69 -8.68
N LEU A 290 9.97 4.97 -8.78
CA LEU A 290 10.89 5.59 -7.82
C LEU A 290 10.31 5.57 -6.40
N GLN A 291 9.02 5.85 -6.24
CA GLN A 291 8.35 5.80 -4.93
C GLN A 291 8.17 4.37 -4.40
N LEU A 292 8.16 3.36 -5.28
CA LEU A 292 8.13 1.94 -4.92
C LEU A 292 9.53 1.33 -4.71
N ASP A 293 10.60 2.13 -4.79
CA ASP A 293 12.01 1.68 -4.77
C ASP A 293 12.33 0.58 -5.83
N ARG A 294 11.53 0.48 -6.90
CA ARG A 294 11.81 -0.40 -8.06
C ARG A 294 12.74 0.31 -9.04
N LEU A 295 13.98 0.50 -8.62
CA LEU A 295 14.93 1.40 -9.30
C LEU A 295 15.31 0.94 -10.71
N THR A 296 15.45 -0.37 -10.94
CA THR A 296 15.81 -0.92 -12.26
C THR A 296 14.77 -0.56 -13.33
N GLU A 297 13.51 -0.80 -13.02
CA GLU A 297 12.40 -0.50 -13.92
C GLU A 297 12.18 1.00 -14.07
N ALA A 298 12.42 1.79 -13.01
CA ALA A 298 12.36 3.24 -13.07
C ALA A 298 13.42 3.80 -14.03
N THR A 299 14.65 3.26 -13.98
CA THR A 299 15.74 3.60 -14.90
C THR A 299 15.38 3.24 -16.34
N ASP A 300 14.81 2.06 -16.58
CA ASP A 300 14.38 1.66 -17.93
C ASP A 300 13.28 2.59 -18.45
N ALA A 301 12.24 2.85 -17.65
CA ALA A 301 11.13 3.72 -18.04
C ALA A 301 11.58 5.16 -18.34
N ILE A 302 12.52 5.73 -17.57
CA ILE A 302 13.04 7.08 -17.83
C ILE A 302 13.97 7.13 -19.04
N ASN A 303 14.76 6.07 -19.28
CA ASN A 303 15.58 5.95 -20.48
C ASN A 303 14.71 5.90 -21.75
N PHE A 304 13.61 5.15 -21.73
CA PHE A 304 12.64 5.16 -22.82
C PHE A 304 11.98 6.53 -23.00
N CYS A 305 11.60 7.20 -21.91
CA CYS A 305 11.06 8.56 -21.95
C CYS A 305 12.01 9.53 -22.67
N LEU A 306 13.29 9.53 -22.31
CA LEU A 306 14.33 10.37 -22.92
C LEU A 306 14.66 9.96 -24.37
N SER A 307 14.48 8.69 -24.73
CA SER A 307 14.65 8.24 -26.12
C SER A 307 13.55 8.77 -27.06
N VAL A 308 12.35 9.00 -26.54
CA VAL A 308 11.20 9.52 -27.30
C VAL A 308 11.23 11.05 -27.34
N ASP A 309 11.50 11.70 -26.20
CA ASP A 309 11.64 13.15 -26.10
C ASP A 309 12.88 13.52 -25.28
N PRO A 310 14.03 13.74 -25.96
CA PRO A 310 15.27 14.16 -25.32
C PRO A 310 15.24 15.58 -24.75
N THR A 311 14.25 16.41 -25.10
CA THR A 311 14.21 17.84 -24.72
C THR A 311 13.46 18.06 -23.40
N ASN A 312 12.94 17.00 -22.80
CA ASN A 312 12.04 17.08 -21.66
C ASN A 312 12.79 17.31 -20.33
N ALA A 313 12.94 18.58 -19.93
CA ALA A 313 13.60 18.99 -18.69
C ALA A 313 13.15 18.22 -17.41
N PRO A 314 11.85 18.04 -17.10
CA PRO A 314 11.45 17.27 -15.92
C PRO A 314 11.88 15.80 -15.97
N ALA A 315 11.99 15.18 -17.14
CA ALA A 315 12.47 13.81 -17.27
C ALA A 315 13.95 13.68 -16.87
N GLU A 316 14.80 14.65 -17.25
CA GLU A 316 16.21 14.69 -16.81
C GLU A 316 16.33 14.88 -15.29
N THR A 317 15.50 15.74 -14.69
CA THR A 317 15.50 15.91 -13.22
C THR A 317 15.06 14.64 -12.49
N LEU A 318 14.18 13.83 -13.10
CA LEU A 318 13.77 12.56 -12.53
C LEU A 318 14.85 11.49 -12.72
N ALA A 319 15.53 11.47 -13.88
CA ALA A 319 16.64 10.57 -14.14
C ALA A 319 17.79 10.77 -13.14
N THR A 320 18.17 12.02 -12.86
CA THR A 320 19.18 12.33 -11.83
C THR A 320 18.75 11.90 -10.42
N LYS A 321 17.47 12.04 -10.06
CA LYS A 321 16.93 11.52 -8.78
C LYS A 321 16.98 10.00 -8.71
N ILE A 322 16.66 9.29 -9.79
CA ILE A 322 16.75 7.84 -9.85
C ILE A 322 18.22 7.40 -9.72
N GLN A 323 19.13 8.04 -10.46
CA GLN A 323 20.55 7.72 -10.43
C GLN A 323 21.18 7.93 -9.04
N THR A 324 20.88 9.05 -8.38
CA THR A 324 21.38 9.30 -7.01
C THR A 324 20.84 8.27 -6.01
N ARG A 325 19.59 7.81 -6.16
CA ARG A 325 19.01 6.75 -5.34
C ARG A 325 19.68 5.39 -5.60
N VAL A 326 19.95 5.04 -6.86
CA VAL A 326 20.67 3.82 -7.25
C VAL A 326 22.08 3.81 -6.64
N GLU A 327 22.82 4.91 -6.76
CA GLU A 327 24.17 5.04 -6.20
C GLU A 327 24.17 4.95 -4.66
N ALA A 328 23.17 5.54 -4.01
CA ALA A 328 23.02 5.45 -2.56
C ALA A 328 22.79 4.01 -2.08
N VAL A 329 21.90 3.27 -2.75
CA VAL A 329 21.62 1.86 -2.44
C VAL A 329 22.85 1.00 -2.71
N ALA A 330 23.51 1.17 -3.86
CA ALA A 330 24.73 0.44 -4.20
C ALA A 330 25.87 0.69 -3.20
N LYS A 331 26.03 1.94 -2.72
CA LYS A 331 27.00 2.30 -1.69
C LYS A 331 26.68 1.60 -0.36
N GLN A 332 25.41 1.57 0.05
CA GLN A 332 24.98 0.88 1.27
C GLN A 332 25.24 -0.63 1.18
N GLU A 333 24.95 -1.26 0.04
CA GLU A 333 25.23 -2.68 -0.18
C GLU A 333 26.71 -3.00 -0.14
N LYS A 334 27.56 -2.16 -0.74
CA LYS A 334 29.02 -2.32 -0.70
C LYS A 334 29.54 -2.27 0.73
N LEU A 335 29.12 -1.27 1.50
CA LEU A 335 29.49 -1.15 2.91
C LEU A 335 29.03 -2.36 3.74
N ARG A 336 27.83 -2.90 3.46
CA ARG A 336 27.33 -4.11 4.11
C ARG A 336 28.21 -5.32 3.79
N LYS A 337 28.50 -5.55 2.51
CA LYS A 337 29.35 -6.65 2.03
C LYS A 337 30.77 -6.57 2.61
N ASP A 338 31.38 -5.39 2.58
CA ASP A 338 32.73 -5.17 3.15
C ASP A 338 32.76 -5.50 4.66
N ARG A 339 31.71 -5.14 5.40
CA ARG A 339 31.57 -5.46 6.84
C ARG A 339 31.40 -6.96 7.08
N GLU A 340 30.59 -7.63 6.26
CA GLU A 340 30.38 -9.08 6.31
C GLU A 340 31.66 -9.85 5.99
N GLU A 341 32.41 -9.42 4.96
CA GLU A 341 33.70 -9.99 4.61
C GLU A 341 34.75 -9.81 5.69
N LYS A 342 34.79 -8.63 6.33
CA LYS A 342 35.68 -8.38 7.46
C LYS A 342 35.39 -9.34 8.61
N LYS A 343 34.12 -9.44 9.03
CA LYS A 343 33.69 -10.39 10.07
C LYS A 343 34.02 -11.85 9.70
N ARG A 344 33.82 -12.23 8.43
CA ARG A 344 34.16 -13.58 7.95
C ARG A 344 35.65 -13.86 8.08
N LYS A 345 36.50 -12.89 7.70
CA LYS A 345 37.96 -13.01 7.85
C LYS A 345 38.34 -13.13 9.32
N GLU A 346 37.79 -12.27 10.18
CA GLU A 346 38.01 -12.28 11.65
C GLU A 346 37.61 -13.61 12.30
N LEU A 347 36.48 -14.20 11.89
CA LEU A 347 36.05 -15.50 12.43
C LEU A 347 36.95 -16.64 11.94
N VAL A 348 37.39 -16.60 10.68
CA VAL A 348 38.30 -17.63 10.12
C VAL A 348 39.68 -17.55 10.77
N THR A 349 40.22 -16.35 10.97
CA THR A 349 41.49 -16.15 11.69
C THR A 349 41.36 -16.60 13.14
N LEU A 350 40.28 -16.24 13.84
CA LEU A 350 40.00 -16.69 15.20
C LEU A 350 39.93 -18.23 15.31
N GLN A 351 39.19 -18.89 14.41
CA GLN A 351 39.11 -20.35 14.40
C GLN A 351 40.46 -21.00 14.12
N THR A 352 41.25 -20.42 13.21
CA THR A 352 42.61 -20.90 12.90
C THR A 352 43.51 -20.76 14.13
N ALA A 353 43.40 -19.63 14.84
CA ALA A 353 44.16 -19.34 16.04
C ALA A 353 43.81 -20.30 17.20
N ILE A 354 42.52 -20.60 17.41
CA ILE A 354 42.05 -21.57 18.41
C ILE A 354 42.57 -22.98 18.09
N LYS A 355 42.50 -23.39 16.82
CA LYS A 355 43.01 -24.69 16.36
C LYS A 355 44.53 -24.81 16.51
N ALA A 356 45.28 -23.77 16.14
CA ALA A 356 46.75 -23.75 16.25
C ALA A 356 47.24 -23.87 17.70
N ARG A 357 46.47 -23.31 18.65
CA ARG A 357 46.75 -23.40 20.09
C ARG A 357 46.32 -24.72 20.73
N GLY A 358 45.46 -25.50 20.06
CA GLY A 358 44.95 -26.79 20.56
C GLY A 358 43.94 -26.64 21.70
N TYR A 359 43.17 -25.55 21.72
CA TYR A 359 42.13 -25.34 22.73
C TYR A 359 40.88 -26.15 22.39
N ALA A 360 40.38 -26.91 23.37
CA ALA A 360 39.14 -27.68 23.24
C ALA A 360 37.94 -26.76 23.50
N VAL A 361 37.38 -26.19 22.44
CA VAL A 361 36.18 -25.35 22.51
C VAL A 361 34.94 -26.19 22.18
N ASN A 362 34.06 -26.34 23.17
CA ASN A 362 32.77 -27.01 22.99
C ASN A 362 31.66 -25.95 22.97
N MET A 363 30.85 -25.91 21.91
CA MET A 363 29.69 -25.03 21.83
C MET A 363 28.42 -25.83 22.14
N THR A 364 27.94 -25.68 23.37
CA THR A 364 26.65 -26.14 23.88
C THR A 364 25.63 -25.01 23.73
N LYS A 365 24.35 -25.33 23.58
CA LYS A 365 23.27 -24.31 23.46
C LYS A 365 22.90 -23.64 24.79
N ASN A 366 23.58 -23.96 25.90
CA ASN A 366 23.25 -23.50 27.26
C ASN A 366 24.17 -22.36 27.72
N ARG A 367 24.33 -21.34 26.88
CA ARG A 367 25.02 -20.11 27.27
C ARG A 367 24.10 -19.29 28.18
N PRO A 368 24.54 -18.83 29.37
CA PRO A 368 23.75 -17.90 30.19
C PRO A 368 23.44 -16.60 29.43
N ALA A 369 22.28 -15.98 29.65
CA ALA A 369 21.89 -14.75 28.94
C ALA A 369 22.76 -13.54 29.34
N ASP A 370 23.30 -13.52 30.57
CA ASP A 370 24.08 -12.40 31.09
C ASP A 370 25.52 -12.32 30.55
N VAL A 371 25.95 -13.27 29.71
CA VAL A 371 27.33 -13.38 29.17
C VAL A 371 27.43 -13.11 27.66
N GLU A 372 26.40 -12.51 27.04
CA GLU A 372 26.35 -12.29 25.58
C GLU A 372 27.53 -11.45 25.06
N ASP A 373 27.98 -10.44 25.82
CA ASP A 373 29.09 -9.55 25.44
C ASP A 373 30.50 -10.16 25.62
N ALA A 374 30.59 -11.33 26.27
CA ALA A 374 31.87 -11.94 26.63
C ALA A 374 32.33 -12.88 25.50
N GLU A 375 32.96 -12.35 24.46
CA GLU A 375 33.43 -13.16 23.32
C GLU A 375 34.94 -13.41 23.38
N ILE A 376 35.35 -14.58 22.88
CA ILE A 376 36.77 -14.85 22.63
C ILE A 376 37.20 -13.97 21.45
N SER A 377 38.20 -13.13 21.67
CA SER A 377 38.72 -12.22 20.65
C SER A 377 40.23 -12.35 20.53
N LEU A 378 40.75 -11.98 19.37
CA LEU A 378 42.18 -11.79 19.16
C LEU A 378 42.52 -10.33 19.41
N SER A 379 43.70 -10.06 19.98
CA SER A 379 44.19 -8.70 20.12
C SER A 379 44.31 -8.01 18.77
N ASP A 380 44.76 -8.75 17.75
CA ASP A 380 44.78 -8.29 16.37
C ASP A 380 43.88 -9.22 15.52
N PRO A 381 42.68 -8.77 15.10
CA PRO A 381 41.66 -9.66 14.53
C PRO A 381 42.07 -10.40 13.25
N LEU A 382 43.09 -9.91 12.53
CA LEU A 382 43.57 -10.50 11.29
C LEU A 382 44.83 -11.35 11.45
N ASP A 383 45.48 -11.32 12.62
CA ASP A 383 46.67 -12.12 12.89
C ASP A 383 46.36 -13.29 13.82
N ALA A 384 46.51 -14.50 13.31
CA ALA A 384 46.27 -15.73 14.06
C ALA A 384 47.33 -15.99 15.16
N SER A 385 48.51 -15.36 15.07
CA SER A 385 49.56 -15.50 16.09
C SER A 385 49.43 -14.48 17.23
N SER A 386 48.61 -13.45 17.07
CA SER A 386 48.37 -12.42 18.08
C SER A 386 47.70 -13.00 19.33
N GLU A 387 47.84 -12.34 20.48
CA GLU A 387 47.34 -12.81 21.77
C GLU A 387 45.82 -13.07 21.76
N LEU A 388 45.41 -14.20 22.35
CA LEU A 388 44.00 -14.54 22.51
C LEU A 388 43.48 -14.03 23.85
N TRP A 389 42.36 -13.32 23.79
CA TRP A 389 41.59 -12.88 24.93
C TRP A 389 40.39 -13.78 25.08
N LEU A 390 40.23 -14.39 26.25
CA LEU A 390 39.10 -15.25 26.55
C LEU A 390 38.39 -14.82 27.84
N PRO A 391 37.06 -14.96 27.91
CA PRO A 391 36.32 -14.69 29.12
C PRO A 391 36.42 -15.89 30.08
N VAL A 392 36.52 -15.58 31.37
CA VAL A 392 36.66 -16.57 32.45
C VAL A 392 35.51 -16.40 33.43
N LEU A 393 34.78 -17.48 33.68
CA LEU A 393 33.73 -17.53 34.69
C LEU A 393 34.28 -18.20 35.95
N LEU A 394 34.46 -17.41 37.00
CA LEU A 394 34.82 -17.90 38.33
C LEU A 394 33.56 -18.31 39.06
N MET A 395 33.47 -19.59 39.44
CA MET A 395 32.37 -20.14 40.20
C MET A 395 32.79 -20.43 41.63
N TYR A 396 32.02 -19.97 42.60
CA TYR A 396 32.21 -20.22 44.02
C TYR A 396 31.12 -21.19 44.51
N PRO A 397 31.29 -22.51 44.29
CA PRO A 397 30.22 -23.49 44.50
C PRO A 397 29.76 -23.58 45.96
N THR A 398 30.63 -23.29 46.93
CA THR A 398 30.28 -23.31 48.37
C THR A 398 29.36 -22.17 48.78
N ALA A 399 29.36 -21.06 48.03
CA ALA A 399 28.56 -19.87 48.29
C ALA A 399 27.44 -19.66 47.25
N ALA A 400 27.40 -20.49 46.20
CA ALA A 400 26.51 -20.33 45.04
C ALA A 400 26.61 -18.94 44.38
N GLN A 401 27.81 -18.39 44.32
CA GLN A 401 28.13 -17.12 43.67
C GLN A 401 29.00 -17.32 42.44
N THR A 402 29.00 -16.35 41.53
CA THR A 402 29.80 -16.37 40.30
C THR A 402 30.31 -14.97 39.95
N ASP A 403 31.56 -14.88 39.50
CA ASP A 403 32.14 -13.66 38.93
C ASP A 403 32.54 -13.90 37.47
N LEU A 404 32.29 -12.92 36.60
CA LEU A 404 32.66 -12.95 35.19
C LEU A 404 33.82 -12.01 34.91
N LEU A 405 34.93 -12.56 34.43
CA LEU A 405 36.03 -11.81 33.83
C LEU A 405 35.79 -11.76 32.32
N LYS A 406 35.39 -10.59 31.80
CA LYS A 406 34.98 -10.42 30.40
C LYS A 406 36.11 -10.65 29.39
N SER A 407 37.33 -10.28 29.74
CA SER A 407 38.48 -10.36 28.84
C SER A 407 39.75 -10.63 29.65
N VAL A 408 40.31 -11.82 29.51
CA VAL A 408 41.56 -12.22 30.15
C VAL A 408 42.56 -12.65 29.08
N SER A 409 43.80 -12.16 29.16
CA SER A 409 44.86 -12.57 28.24
C SER A 409 45.31 -14.00 28.55
N GLU A 410 45.63 -14.77 27.51
CA GLU A 410 46.14 -16.13 27.68
C GLU A 410 47.50 -16.20 28.41
N HIS A 411 48.25 -15.10 28.44
CA HIS A 411 49.54 -15.01 29.11
C HIS A 411 49.43 -14.79 30.62
N ASP A 412 48.28 -14.31 31.08
CA ASP A 412 48.08 -14.03 32.48
C ASP A 412 47.89 -15.31 33.28
N THR A 413 48.21 -15.21 34.57
CA THR A 413 47.98 -16.28 35.54
C THR A 413 46.67 -16.05 36.27
N LEU A 414 46.02 -17.14 36.68
CA LEU A 414 44.84 -17.05 37.54
C LEU A 414 45.16 -16.41 38.88
N LEU A 415 46.40 -16.53 39.38
CA LEU A 415 46.83 -15.89 40.61
C LEU A 415 46.70 -14.36 40.54
N GLN A 416 47.22 -13.73 39.49
CA GLN A 416 47.12 -12.27 39.31
C GLN A 416 45.67 -11.79 39.33
N HIS A 417 44.77 -12.57 38.75
CA HIS A 417 43.35 -12.27 38.74
C HIS A 417 42.71 -12.42 40.13
N LEU A 418 43.04 -13.48 40.85
CA LEU A 418 42.52 -13.71 42.19
C LEU A 418 43.05 -12.70 43.22
N ASP A 419 44.28 -12.20 43.05
CA ASP A 419 44.90 -11.26 43.98
C ASP A 419 44.14 -9.93 44.08
N TYR A 420 43.51 -9.45 43.00
CA TYR A 420 42.69 -8.23 43.06
C TYR A 420 41.20 -8.51 43.31
N ILE A 421 40.72 -9.73 43.07
CA ILE A 421 39.32 -10.13 43.33
C ILE A 421 39.11 -10.43 44.82
N LEU A 422 40.11 -11.00 45.48
CA LEU A 422 40.06 -11.27 46.92
C LEU A 422 40.49 -10.03 47.71
N PRO A 423 39.80 -9.66 48.80
CA PRO A 423 38.71 -10.39 49.47
C PRO A 423 37.33 -10.14 48.84
N LEU A 424 36.50 -11.19 48.88
CA LEU A 424 35.14 -11.15 48.32
C LEU A 424 34.19 -10.39 49.27
N PRO A 425 33.41 -9.40 48.80
CA PRO A 425 32.52 -8.62 49.66
C PRO A 425 31.47 -9.44 50.42
N TRP A 426 31.05 -10.57 49.86
CA TRP A 426 30.06 -11.48 50.43
C TRP A 426 30.66 -12.57 51.34
N ASP A 427 31.99 -12.69 51.41
CA ASP A 427 32.67 -13.68 52.26
C ASP A 427 32.85 -13.16 53.69
N GLU A 428 31.74 -13.04 54.42
CA GLU A 428 31.72 -12.59 55.83
C GLU A 428 32.60 -13.46 56.75
N LYS A 429 32.74 -14.74 56.41
CA LYS A 429 33.50 -15.73 57.19
C LYS A 429 34.99 -15.76 56.81
N SER A 430 35.39 -15.00 55.77
CA SER A 430 36.75 -15.01 55.22
C SER A 430 37.27 -16.41 54.89
N GLU A 431 36.39 -17.30 54.44
CA GLU A 431 36.73 -18.70 54.13
C GLU A 431 37.65 -18.80 52.91
N PHE A 432 37.63 -17.80 52.03
CA PHE A 432 38.48 -17.73 50.84
C PHE A 432 39.85 -17.08 51.13
N GLY A 433 40.18 -16.93 52.41
CA GLY A 433 41.44 -16.37 52.90
C GLY A 433 41.47 -14.87 52.69
N ARG A 434 41.48 -14.09 53.77
CA ARG A 434 41.50 -12.61 53.86
C ARG A 434 42.48 -11.92 52.88
N GLY A 435 42.21 -11.94 51.58
CA GLY A 435 43.13 -11.51 50.53
C GLY A 435 44.31 -12.45 50.24
N ASN A 436 44.29 -13.74 50.65
CA ASN A 436 45.39 -14.67 50.34
C ASN A 436 44.94 -15.80 49.42
N ALA A 437 45.28 -15.67 48.14
CA ALA A 437 45.01 -16.64 47.10
C ALA A 437 45.64 -18.03 47.38
N GLU A 438 46.58 -18.18 48.31
CA GLU A 438 47.13 -19.47 48.71
C GLU A 438 46.13 -20.40 49.40
N GLN A 439 45.10 -19.87 50.06
CA GLN A 439 44.11 -20.66 50.82
C GLN A 439 43.01 -21.29 49.96
N VAL A 440 42.98 -20.94 48.68
CA VAL A 440 41.99 -21.41 47.71
C VAL A 440 42.58 -22.52 46.85
N GLU A 441 41.79 -23.38 46.23
CA GLU A 441 42.21 -24.30 45.17
C GLU A 441 41.31 -24.10 43.95
N LEU A 442 41.90 -24.29 42.76
CA LEU A 442 41.23 -24.04 41.48
C LEU A 442 41.04 -25.35 40.74
N PHE A 443 39.84 -25.53 40.20
CA PHE A 443 39.50 -26.71 39.40
C PHE A 443 38.82 -26.27 38.10
N ALA A 444 39.02 -27.02 37.02
CA ALA A 444 38.37 -26.77 35.74
C ALA A 444 37.76 -28.06 35.16
N ASP A 445 36.76 -27.90 34.30
CA ASP A 445 36.10 -29.02 33.61
C ASP A 445 37.03 -29.65 32.56
N THR A 446 36.99 -30.99 32.47
CA THR A 446 37.71 -31.74 31.42
C THR A 446 36.77 -32.22 30.31
N ILE A 447 37.31 -32.58 29.13
CA ILE A 447 36.52 -33.11 27.99
C ILE A 447 35.69 -34.33 28.42
N SER A 448 36.27 -35.20 29.25
CA SER A 448 35.62 -36.42 29.73
C SER A 448 34.50 -36.17 30.75
N GLY A 449 34.13 -34.92 30.99
CA GLY A 449 33.21 -34.57 32.07
C GLY A 449 33.81 -34.87 33.44
N GLY A 450 35.13 -34.78 33.59
CA GLY A 450 35.85 -34.87 34.87
C GLY A 450 36.14 -33.48 35.44
N MET A 451 37.03 -33.41 36.42
CA MET A 451 37.57 -32.14 36.96
C MET A 451 39.07 -32.31 37.13
N VAL A 452 39.84 -31.28 36.76
CA VAL A 452 41.29 -31.26 36.94
C VAL A 452 41.68 -30.08 37.82
N LYS A 453 42.65 -30.31 38.71
CA LYS A 453 43.25 -29.24 39.52
C LYS A 453 44.10 -28.34 38.64
N VAL A 454 43.85 -27.03 38.68
CA VAL A 454 44.57 -26.03 37.90
C VAL A 454 45.61 -25.33 38.80
N GLY A 455 46.84 -25.21 38.31
CA GLY A 455 47.91 -24.52 39.02
C GLY A 455 47.71 -23.00 38.97
N LYS A 456 47.72 -22.34 40.13
CA LYS A 456 47.46 -20.88 40.23
C LYS A 456 48.52 -20.02 39.53
N LYS A 457 49.78 -20.48 39.59
CA LYS A 457 50.96 -19.77 39.06
C LYS A 457 51.25 -20.12 37.59
N VAL A 458 50.47 -21.01 36.99
CA VAL A 458 50.66 -21.44 35.60
C VAL A 458 49.88 -20.48 34.69
N PRO A 459 50.47 -19.99 33.59
CA PRO A 459 49.75 -19.13 32.65
C PRO A 459 48.61 -19.91 31.99
N MET A 460 47.51 -19.22 31.69
CA MET A 460 46.31 -19.85 31.12
C MET A 460 46.58 -20.61 29.83
N ARG A 461 47.46 -20.07 28.98
CA ARG A 461 47.93 -20.73 27.75
C ARG A 461 48.40 -22.15 27.99
N ASP A 462 49.22 -22.39 29.01
CA ASP A 462 49.80 -23.72 29.28
C ASP A 462 48.79 -24.69 29.91
N VAL A 463 47.80 -24.16 30.64
CA VAL A 463 46.70 -24.96 31.20
C VAL A 463 45.76 -25.45 30.10
N LEU A 464 45.44 -24.58 29.15
CA LEU A 464 44.54 -24.87 28.03
C LEU A 464 45.24 -25.66 26.91
N LYS A 465 46.57 -25.49 26.77
CA LYS A 465 47.42 -26.23 25.83
C LYS A 465 47.44 -27.71 26.19
N GLY A 466 46.94 -28.54 25.27
CA GLY A 466 46.87 -29.99 25.44
C GLY A 466 45.44 -30.55 25.51
N GLY A 467 44.43 -29.68 25.41
CA GLY A 467 43.04 -30.11 25.18
C GLY A 467 42.42 -30.91 26.32
N LYS A 468 43.04 -31.00 27.49
CA LYS A 468 42.44 -31.70 28.64
C LYS A 468 41.31 -30.90 29.26
N VAL A 469 41.44 -29.58 29.26
CA VAL A 469 40.49 -28.61 29.83
C VAL A 469 39.59 -28.08 28.71
N VAL A 470 38.30 -27.95 29.01
CA VAL A 470 37.29 -27.48 28.05
C VAL A 470 36.97 -26.01 28.27
N VAL A 471 36.93 -25.26 27.17
CA VAL A 471 36.26 -23.95 27.10
C VAL A 471 34.86 -24.20 26.54
N ALA A 472 33.84 -24.01 27.37
CA ALA A 472 32.46 -24.29 27.00
C ALA A 472 31.73 -22.99 26.68
N ASP A 473 31.05 -22.93 25.54
CA ASP A 473 30.20 -21.80 25.12
C ASP A 473 30.98 -20.47 24.99
N GLY A 474 32.25 -20.59 24.64
CA GLY A 474 33.19 -19.46 24.56
C GLY A 474 33.70 -18.98 25.92
N LEU A 475 33.37 -19.65 27.02
CA LEU A 475 33.73 -19.29 28.39
C LEU A 475 34.58 -20.36 29.04
N TRP A 476 35.66 -19.94 29.72
CA TRP A 476 36.41 -20.84 30.55
C TRP A 476 35.86 -20.86 31.96
N ARG A 477 35.32 -22.02 32.37
CA ARG A 477 34.73 -22.23 33.70
C ARG A 477 35.78 -22.70 34.69
N VAL A 478 35.98 -21.92 35.76
CA VAL A 478 36.92 -22.22 36.82
C VAL A 478 36.19 -22.22 38.16
N TYR A 479 36.30 -23.33 38.89
CA TYR A 479 35.75 -23.48 40.24
C TYR A 479 36.80 -23.07 41.27
N VAL A 480 36.40 -22.15 42.14
CA VAL A 480 37.21 -21.56 43.20
C VAL A 480 36.72 -22.12 44.53
N VAL A 481 37.55 -22.92 45.22
CA VAL A 481 37.13 -23.66 46.42
C VAL A 481 38.13 -23.47 47.57
N PRO A 482 37.70 -23.19 48.81
CA PRO A 482 38.60 -23.11 49.96
C PRO A 482 39.26 -24.46 50.27
N LYS A 483 40.55 -24.46 50.60
CA LYS A 483 41.32 -25.68 50.95
C LYS A 483 40.64 -26.57 51.99
N SER A 484 39.97 -25.96 52.97
CA SER A 484 39.24 -26.66 54.05
C SER A 484 38.04 -27.47 53.54
N LYS A 485 37.46 -27.10 52.40
CA LYS A 485 36.21 -27.69 51.86
C LYS A 485 36.42 -28.48 50.57
N VAL A 486 37.66 -28.57 50.05
CA VAL A 486 37.96 -29.26 48.78
C VAL A 486 37.52 -30.73 48.80
N THR A 487 37.81 -31.47 49.88
CA THR A 487 37.48 -32.91 49.96
C THR A 487 35.98 -33.14 49.90
N VAL A 488 35.22 -32.41 50.73
CA VAL A 488 33.76 -32.46 50.79
C VAL A 488 33.14 -32.12 49.44
N TRP A 489 33.67 -31.07 48.80
CA TRP A 489 33.15 -30.63 47.51
C TRP A 489 33.44 -31.62 46.37
N ILE A 490 34.62 -32.23 46.34
CA ILE A 490 34.94 -33.27 45.35
C ILE A 490 33.99 -34.48 45.47
N GLU A 491 33.66 -34.89 46.70
CA GLU A 491 32.70 -35.96 46.95
C GLU A 491 31.29 -35.59 46.47
N GLU A 492 30.87 -34.35 46.74
CA GLU A 492 29.58 -33.83 46.28
C GLU A 492 29.50 -33.79 44.75
N MET A 493 30.56 -33.33 44.07
CA MET A 493 30.61 -33.28 42.60
C MET A 493 30.61 -34.69 41.98
N LYS A 494 31.30 -35.67 42.60
CA LYS A 494 31.23 -37.08 42.17
C LYS A 494 29.82 -37.65 42.33
N LYS A 495 29.14 -37.35 43.44
CA LYS A 495 27.77 -37.79 43.69
C LYS A 495 26.77 -37.16 42.71
N ARG A 496 26.95 -35.88 42.35
CA ARG A 496 26.12 -35.18 41.35
C ARG A 496 26.30 -35.79 39.95
N LYS A 497 27.53 -36.11 39.56
CA LYS A 497 27.82 -36.74 38.25
C LYS A 497 27.33 -38.18 38.12
N GLY A 498 27.25 -38.94 39.21
CA GLY A 498 26.70 -40.31 39.18
C GLY A 498 25.17 -40.38 39.08
N ARG A 499 24.48 -39.23 39.11
CA ARG A 499 23.01 -39.14 39.09
C ARG A 499 22.44 -38.64 37.75
N THR A 500 23.31 -38.11 36.89
CA THR A 500 23.07 -37.77 35.48
C THR A 500 23.64 -38.87 34.61
#